data_AF-A0AAV0F9J9-F1
#
_entry.id   AF-A0AAV0F9J9-F1
#
_cell.length_a   1.000
_cell.length_b   1.000
_cell.length_c   1.000
_cell.angle_alpha   90.00
_cell.angle_beta   90.00
_cell.angle_gamma   90.00
#
_symmetry.space_group_name_H-M   'P 1'
#
loop_
_entity.id
_entity.type
_entity.pdbx_description
1 polymer ?
#
loop_
_entity_poly.entity_id
_entity_poly.type
_entity_poly.pdbx_seq_one_letter_code
_entity_poly.pdbx_strand_id
1 'polypeptide(L)'
;MQARGENLFSLVRAFSNSTELRNAHERKLHASSQQGGLADERAVYYDFFSWFLIFYTRKVAILLHSTPFAIFLLMPHLLRFQACGLVCSFATSFAYVKAMLYHAAGFVLAIAIPVISAVVRLFFSGHSMNWFASPYLAFGMFIPFSLIGLLIPQFVWRGFPSSRNIYPRLSNQELVTEARFWGAFGFYSVVTLAYLVAGLNGGFFTYLILVFMIPAWISFCLCSKTFGHESLRSTASYVIPVIPCLMYVVYFGGFLIVFVLEKMGMSGSNPSPYGYFIPDVLVAATIGFVSGWCVGPLIPIVGQHLARQSIMQFLLHIGVLFLAMSSQFFPYSTEAPKRVIFQHTIWNAGSSQILSSSYDFATTDSNSMFFVFKHLPELPKELRTNTNLSLHSVAKSHPDDWMGIFPVNNIFSTSFKFPTEPDLIMNQYKSFPHLFNHKPQEQLSGGYRRIYLEFALGSMKEVWVSVLNITGPLFSWSLANNKLPVPERDGNGPPSYICRLSGASSENWKFWLEASSSEEIRVEVGVIDQHLTERQLKLKGLFPDWVDVTAYTSFRSTYVF
;
A
#
# COMPACT_ATOMS: atom_id res chain seq x y z
N MET A 1 -20.99 11.89 -13.19
CA MET A 1 -20.35 13.12 -12.65
C MET A 1 -21.26 13.82 -11.63
N GLN A 2 -22.51 14.11 -11.96
CA GLN A 2 -23.46 14.83 -11.09
C GLN A 2 -23.78 14.10 -9.76
N ALA A 3 -24.03 12.79 -9.79
CA ALA A 3 -24.21 11.98 -8.57
C ALA A 3 -22.96 11.91 -7.66
N ARG A 4 -21.74 12.03 -8.23
CA ARG A 4 -20.50 12.12 -7.44
C ARG A 4 -20.40 13.47 -6.71
N GLY A 5 -20.87 14.55 -7.34
CA GLY A 5 -20.96 15.86 -6.72
C GLY A 5 -21.96 15.90 -5.57
N GLU A 6 -23.11 15.25 -5.72
CA GLU A 6 -24.13 15.17 -4.67
C GLU A 6 -23.70 14.27 -3.50
N ASN A 7 -23.02 13.15 -3.76
CA ASN A 7 -22.45 12.30 -2.73
C ASN A 7 -21.32 13.03 -1.96
N LEU A 8 -20.44 13.74 -2.68
CA LEU A 8 -19.39 14.55 -2.07
C LEU A 8 -19.98 15.71 -1.26
N PHE A 9 -21.00 16.40 -1.78
CA PHE A 9 -21.69 17.47 -1.08
C PHE A 9 -22.40 16.96 0.18
N SER A 10 -23.03 15.79 0.12
CA SER A 10 -23.67 15.15 1.27
C SER A 10 -22.64 14.75 2.33
N LEU A 11 -21.48 14.26 1.92
CA LEU A 11 -20.40 13.87 2.82
C LEU A 11 -19.73 15.11 3.45
N VAL A 12 -19.48 16.16 2.67
CA VAL A 12 -18.99 17.45 3.17
C VAL A 12 -20.00 18.10 4.09
N ARG A 13 -21.30 18.03 3.78
CA ARG A 13 -22.38 18.53 4.63
C ARG A 13 -22.52 17.71 5.93
N ALA A 14 -22.37 16.40 5.88
CA ALA A 14 -22.37 15.55 7.07
C ALA A 14 -21.14 15.82 7.94
N PHE A 15 -19.96 15.99 7.31
CA PHE A 15 -18.73 16.34 7.98
C PHE A 15 -18.82 17.72 8.62
N SER A 16 -19.23 18.75 7.88
CA SER A 16 -19.33 20.13 8.37
C SER A 16 -20.38 20.33 9.47
N ASN A 17 -21.41 19.49 9.50
CA ASN A 17 -22.42 19.48 10.56
C ASN A 17 -22.08 18.51 11.71
N SER A 18 -20.93 17.84 11.66
CA SER A 18 -20.49 16.93 12.71
C SER A 18 -20.36 17.65 14.06
N THR A 19 -20.86 17.02 15.11
CA THR A 19 -20.76 17.50 16.49
C THR A 19 -19.31 17.61 16.97
N GLU A 20 -18.39 16.86 16.36
CA GLU A 20 -16.95 16.89 16.64
C GLU A 20 -16.26 18.17 16.14
N LEU A 21 -16.81 18.85 15.13
CA LEU A 21 -16.30 20.12 14.61
C LEU A 21 -16.84 21.33 15.37
N ARG A 22 -17.71 21.13 16.37
CA ARG A 22 -18.30 22.22 17.15
C ARG A 22 -17.36 22.73 18.23
N ASN A 23 -17.45 24.04 18.49
CA ASN A 23 -16.61 24.69 19.48
C ASN A 23 -16.94 24.18 20.89
N ALA A 24 -15.96 24.25 21.81
CA ALA A 24 -16.06 23.64 23.14
C ALA A 24 -17.31 24.09 23.96
N HIS A 25 -17.80 25.30 23.71
CA HIS A 25 -19.01 25.83 24.35
C HIS A 25 -20.30 25.16 23.83
N GLU A 26 -20.42 24.98 22.51
CA GLU A 26 -21.54 24.28 21.87
C GLU A 26 -21.57 22.79 22.21
N ARG A 27 -20.39 22.14 22.31
CA ARG A 27 -20.27 20.77 22.79
C ARG A 27 -20.76 20.62 24.23
N LYS A 28 -20.49 21.61 25.10
CA LYS A 28 -20.98 21.63 26.48
C LYS A 28 -22.50 21.80 26.58
N LEU A 29 -23.08 22.71 25.79
CA LEU A 29 -24.53 22.93 25.71
C LEU A 29 -25.28 21.70 25.17
N HIS A 30 -24.73 21.04 24.14
CA HIS A 30 -25.30 19.80 23.63
C HIS A 30 -25.14 18.61 24.59
N ALA A 31 -23.99 18.48 25.26
CA ALA A 31 -23.76 17.46 26.28
C ALA A 31 -24.74 17.58 27.46
N SER A 32 -25.12 18.81 27.86
CA SER A 32 -26.16 19.03 28.88
C SER A 32 -27.58 18.73 28.42
N SER A 33 -27.84 18.69 27.11
CA SER A 33 -29.16 18.39 26.54
C SER A 33 -29.37 16.90 26.19
N GLN A 34 -28.31 16.09 26.21
CA GLN A 34 -28.34 14.66 25.85
C GLN A 34 -27.93 13.76 27.02
N GLN A 35 -28.62 13.92 28.14
CA GLN A 35 -28.56 12.96 29.25
C GLN A 35 -29.35 11.70 28.87
N GLY A 36 -28.87 10.94 27.87
CA GLY A 36 -29.49 9.70 27.41
C GLY A 36 -29.26 9.36 25.93
N GLY A 37 -28.09 8.80 25.58
CA GLY A 37 -28.05 7.75 24.55
C GLY A 37 -27.46 8.03 23.16
N LEU A 38 -26.56 9.02 22.99
CA LEU A 38 -25.95 9.31 21.67
C LEU A 38 -24.42 9.31 21.64
N ALA A 39 -23.79 8.52 22.50
CA ALA A 39 -22.35 8.26 22.40
C ALA A 39 -21.93 7.39 21.18
N ASP A 40 -22.80 7.15 20.19
CA ASP A 40 -22.42 6.35 19.04
C ASP A 40 -23.23 6.60 17.75
N GLU A 41 -22.91 7.72 17.08
CA GLU A 41 -23.48 8.12 15.78
C GLU A 41 -22.63 7.66 14.58
N ARG A 42 -21.89 6.55 14.66
CA ARG A 42 -21.24 6.02 13.44
C ARG A 42 -22.27 5.35 12.54
N ALA A 43 -22.91 6.15 11.70
CA ALA A 43 -23.82 5.68 10.67
C ALA A 43 -23.07 4.89 9.59
N VAL A 44 -23.74 3.89 9.03
CA VAL A 44 -23.21 3.12 7.91
C VAL A 44 -23.69 3.77 6.62
N TYR A 45 -22.76 4.08 5.74
CA TYR A 45 -23.05 4.58 4.41
C TYR A 45 -22.17 3.87 3.38
N TYR A 46 -22.77 3.55 2.23
CA TYR A 46 -22.07 2.97 1.09
C TYR A 46 -22.82 3.26 -0.20
N ASP A 47 -22.10 3.23 -1.31
CA ASP A 47 -22.64 3.48 -2.63
C ASP A 47 -22.95 2.16 -3.34
N PHE A 48 -24.19 1.99 -3.81
CA PHE A 48 -24.55 0.81 -4.59
C PHE A 48 -24.22 1.02 -6.07
N PHE A 49 -23.15 0.38 -6.56
CA PHE A 49 -22.63 0.48 -7.95
C PHE A 49 -22.34 1.91 -8.45
N SER A 50 -22.05 2.86 -7.56
CA SER A 50 -21.91 4.27 -7.93
C SER A 50 -23.22 4.93 -8.43
N TRP A 51 -24.38 4.32 -8.17
CA TRP A 51 -25.68 4.80 -8.65
C TRP A 51 -26.40 5.62 -7.58
N PHE A 52 -26.36 5.18 -6.31
CA PHE A 52 -27.01 5.88 -5.20
C PHE A 52 -26.38 5.49 -3.87
N LEU A 53 -26.37 6.46 -2.94
CA LEU A 53 -25.86 6.28 -1.58
C LEU A 53 -26.94 5.67 -0.68
N ILE A 54 -26.62 4.55 -0.04
CA ILE A 54 -27.43 3.96 1.02
C ILE A 54 -26.88 4.45 2.36
N PHE A 55 -27.76 4.93 3.23
CA PHE A 55 -27.43 5.43 4.56
C PHE A 55 -28.40 4.87 5.60
N TYR A 56 -27.88 4.36 6.71
CA TYR A 56 -28.68 4.02 7.89
C TYR A 56 -27.91 4.22 9.20
N THR A 57 -28.67 4.49 10.26
CA THR A 57 -28.12 4.78 11.60
C THR A 57 -27.50 3.53 12.24
N ARG A 58 -26.63 3.72 13.24
CA ARG A 58 -26.05 2.60 14.00
C ARG A 58 -27.11 1.70 14.65
N LYS A 59 -28.24 2.26 15.11
CA LYS A 59 -29.35 1.45 15.67
C LYS A 59 -29.90 0.47 14.63
N VAL A 60 -30.08 0.95 13.40
CA VAL A 60 -30.49 0.11 12.26
C VAL A 60 -29.38 -0.87 11.88
N ALA A 61 -28.11 -0.46 11.91
CA ALA A 61 -26.98 -1.34 11.66
C ALA A 61 -26.93 -2.50 12.67
N ILE A 62 -27.12 -2.23 13.97
CA ILE A 62 -27.18 -3.27 15.00
C ILE A 62 -28.28 -4.29 14.68
N LEU A 63 -29.47 -3.84 14.30
CA LEU A 63 -30.56 -4.72 13.93
C LEU A 63 -30.23 -5.54 12.68
N LEU A 64 -29.87 -4.89 11.57
CA LEU A 64 -29.63 -5.54 10.28
C LEU A 64 -28.43 -6.49 10.32
N HIS A 65 -27.32 -6.08 10.93
CA HIS A 65 -26.06 -6.85 10.94
C HIS A 65 -26.07 -7.98 11.96
N SER A 66 -26.86 -7.87 13.04
CA SER A 66 -27.02 -8.96 14.03
C SER A 66 -28.05 -10.01 13.59
N THR A 67 -28.99 -9.65 12.72
CA THR A 67 -30.08 -10.54 12.27
C THR A 67 -29.55 -11.83 11.61
N PRO A 68 -28.60 -11.80 10.66
CA PRO A 68 -28.05 -13.03 10.08
C PRO A 68 -27.42 -13.96 11.12
N PHE A 69 -26.72 -13.41 12.11
CA PHE A 69 -26.13 -14.23 13.17
C PHE A 69 -27.19 -14.90 14.03
N ALA A 70 -28.27 -14.19 14.37
CA ALA A 70 -29.43 -14.78 15.04
C ALA A 70 -30.08 -15.89 14.21
N ILE A 71 -30.24 -15.70 12.89
CA ILE A 71 -30.76 -16.74 11.98
C ILE A 71 -29.87 -17.98 12.01
N PHE A 72 -28.55 -17.81 11.92
CA PHE A 72 -27.60 -18.92 11.97
C PHE A 72 -27.72 -19.75 13.26
N LEU A 73 -27.85 -19.08 14.42
CA LEU A 73 -28.02 -19.76 15.71
C LEU A 73 -29.38 -20.46 15.85
N LEU A 74 -30.45 -19.87 15.32
CA LEU A 74 -31.81 -20.40 15.46
C LEU A 74 -32.12 -21.53 14.47
N MET A 75 -31.48 -21.54 13.29
CA MET A 75 -31.81 -22.48 12.22
C MET A 75 -31.70 -23.97 12.56
N PRO A 76 -30.67 -24.45 13.28
CA PRO A 76 -30.62 -25.83 13.76
C PRO A 76 -31.88 -26.24 14.54
N HIS A 77 -32.38 -25.33 15.38
CA HIS A 77 -33.58 -25.55 16.19
C HIS A 77 -34.83 -25.54 15.31
N LEU A 78 -34.98 -24.54 14.44
CA LEU A 78 -36.15 -24.42 13.55
C LEU A 78 -36.29 -25.64 12.62
N LEU A 79 -35.19 -26.15 12.08
CA LEU A 79 -35.20 -27.24 11.11
C LEU A 79 -35.34 -28.62 11.76
N ARG A 80 -34.83 -28.83 12.98
CA ARG A 80 -34.65 -30.19 13.54
C ARG A 80 -35.33 -30.44 14.88
N PHE A 81 -35.80 -29.41 15.58
CA PHE A 81 -36.47 -29.58 16.87
C PHE A 81 -37.72 -30.46 16.77
N GLN A 82 -38.54 -30.26 15.73
CA GLN A 82 -39.77 -31.03 15.52
C GLN A 82 -39.52 -32.51 15.14
N ALA A 83 -38.36 -32.84 14.58
CA ALA A 83 -38.09 -34.18 14.07
C ALA A 83 -37.60 -35.16 15.14
N CYS A 84 -36.81 -34.68 16.11
CA CYS A 84 -36.09 -35.54 17.07
C CYS A 84 -35.70 -34.82 18.38
N GLY A 85 -36.17 -33.60 18.61
CA GLY A 85 -35.95 -32.85 19.86
C GLY A 85 -34.56 -32.21 20.00
N LEU A 86 -34.19 -31.86 21.24
CA LEU A 86 -33.00 -31.05 21.57
C LEU A 86 -31.67 -31.67 21.16
N VAL A 87 -31.49 -32.98 21.32
CA VAL A 87 -30.24 -33.69 21.00
C VAL A 87 -29.90 -33.54 19.51
N CYS A 88 -30.92 -33.72 18.65
CA CYS A 88 -30.80 -33.55 17.21
C CYS A 88 -30.55 -32.09 16.81
N SER A 89 -31.06 -31.12 17.57
CA SER A 89 -30.74 -29.71 17.34
C SER A 89 -29.27 -29.40 17.65
N PHE A 90 -28.76 -29.86 18.80
CA PHE A 90 -27.36 -29.63 19.18
C PHE A 90 -26.37 -30.29 18.23
N ALA A 91 -26.65 -31.52 17.78
CA ALA A 91 -25.82 -32.20 16.78
C ALA A 91 -25.76 -31.42 15.45
N THR A 92 -26.89 -30.83 15.04
CA THR A 92 -26.96 -29.98 13.83
C THR A 92 -26.20 -28.67 14.02
N SER A 93 -26.33 -28.01 15.17
CA SER A 93 -25.54 -26.82 15.50
C SER A 93 -24.04 -27.12 15.45
N PHE A 94 -23.59 -28.25 15.99
CA PHE A 94 -22.19 -28.66 15.92
C PHE A 94 -21.73 -28.90 14.47
N ALA A 95 -22.56 -29.53 13.63
CA ALA A 95 -22.27 -29.72 12.21
C ALA A 95 -22.13 -28.37 11.47
N TYR A 96 -22.99 -27.39 11.78
CA TYR A 96 -22.93 -26.05 11.18
C TYR A 96 -21.67 -25.29 11.61
N VAL A 97 -21.34 -25.31 12.90
CA VAL A 97 -20.11 -24.69 13.42
C VAL A 97 -18.87 -25.35 12.79
N LYS A 98 -18.86 -26.68 12.66
CA LYS A 98 -17.77 -27.39 11.99
C LYS A 98 -17.64 -26.98 10.52
N ALA A 99 -18.76 -26.88 9.80
CA ALA A 99 -18.76 -26.42 8.42
C ALA A 99 -18.31 -24.96 8.28
N MET A 100 -18.67 -24.09 9.23
CA MET A 100 -18.18 -22.71 9.31
C MET A 100 -16.66 -22.68 9.47
N LEU A 101 -16.09 -23.52 10.33
CA LEU A 101 -14.64 -23.61 10.51
C LEU A 101 -13.92 -24.09 9.24
N TYR A 102 -14.49 -25.06 8.51
CA TYR A 102 -13.91 -25.46 7.22
C TYR A 102 -14.00 -24.36 6.16
N HIS A 103 -15.10 -23.61 6.14
CA HIS A 103 -15.23 -22.48 5.22
C HIS A 103 -14.21 -21.40 5.57
N ALA A 104 -14.04 -21.07 6.84
CA ALA A 104 -13.00 -20.16 7.32
C ALA A 104 -11.59 -20.66 6.99
N ALA A 105 -11.31 -21.96 7.13
CA ALA A 105 -10.03 -22.55 6.77
C ALA A 105 -9.75 -22.42 5.25
N GLY A 106 -10.75 -22.68 4.41
CA GLY A 106 -10.64 -22.48 2.96
C GLY A 106 -10.41 -21.02 2.62
N PHE A 107 -11.09 -20.12 3.32
CA PHE A 107 -10.92 -18.69 3.20
C PHE A 107 -9.46 -18.26 3.52
N VAL A 108 -8.90 -18.73 4.63
CA VAL A 108 -7.51 -18.46 5.02
C VAL A 108 -6.53 -19.04 4.00
N LEU A 109 -6.76 -20.26 3.52
CA LEU A 109 -5.92 -20.87 2.48
C LEU A 109 -5.99 -20.12 1.14
N ALA A 110 -7.14 -19.52 0.83
CA ALA A 110 -7.32 -18.69 -0.37
C ALA A 110 -6.43 -17.44 -0.37
N ILE A 111 -5.98 -16.99 0.80
CA ILE A 111 -4.98 -15.93 0.97
C ILE A 111 -3.57 -16.53 1.03
N ALA A 112 -3.37 -17.57 1.85
CA ALA A 112 -2.05 -18.11 2.14
C ALA A 112 -1.36 -18.73 0.91
N ILE A 113 -2.09 -19.46 0.05
CA ILE A 113 -1.49 -20.14 -1.10
C ILE A 113 -0.99 -19.15 -2.16
N PRO A 114 -1.74 -18.10 -2.56
CA PRO A 114 -1.19 -17.02 -3.39
C PRO A 114 0.03 -16.33 -2.78
N VAL A 115 0.06 -16.12 -1.46
CA VAL A 115 1.23 -15.52 -0.79
C VAL A 115 2.45 -16.43 -0.89
N ILE A 116 2.28 -17.73 -0.66
CA ILE A 116 3.35 -18.72 -0.81
C ILE A 116 3.83 -18.73 -2.27
N SER A 117 2.93 -18.68 -3.25
CA SER A 117 3.32 -18.67 -4.67
C SER A 117 4.07 -17.39 -5.06
N ALA A 118 3.70 -16.24 -4.51
CA ALA A 118 4.42 -14.98 -4.67
C ALA A 118 5.86 -15.07 -4.12
N VAL A 119 6.02 -15.60 -2.90
CA VAL A 119 7.34 -15.79 -2.26
C VAL A 119 8.21 -16.76 -3.06
N VAL A 120 7.64 -17.90 -3.49
CA VAL A 120 8.36 -18.88 -4.33
C VAL A 120 8.82 -18.23 -5.63
N ARG A 121 7.93 -17.50 -6.32
CA ARG A 121 8.27 -16.78 -7.55
C ARG A 121 9.41 -15.79 -7.35
N LEU A 122 9.42 -15.05 -6.25
CA LEU A 122 10.50 -14.12 -5.91
C LEU A 122 11.84 -14.80 -5.68
N PHE A 123 11.86 -15.99 -5.05
CA PHE A 123 13.09 -16.77 -4.92
C PHE A 123 13.64 -17.23 -6.27
N PHE A 124 12.77 -17.53 -7.25
CA PHE A 124 13.18 -17.92 -8.60
C PHE A 124 13.58 -16.73 -9.49
N SER A 125 12.84 -15.62 -9.44
CA SER A 125 13.11 -14.45 -10.30
C SER A 125 14.24 -13.57 -9.76
N GLY A 126 14.36 -13.45 -8.43
CA GLY A 126 15.31 -12.54 -7.78
C GLY A 126 14.91 -11.06 -7.85
N HIS A 127 13.69 -10.73 -8.28
CA HIS A 127 13.21 -9.35 -8.39
C HIS A 127 11.70 -9.21 -8.19
N SER A 128 11.29 -8.12 -7.53
CA SER A 128 9.88 -7.76 -7.32
C SER A 128 9.20 -7.40 -8.64
N MET A 129 7.92 -7.77 -8.73
CA MET A 129 7.08 -7.29 -9.82
C MET A 129 6.63 -5.88 -9.52
N ASN A 130 6.97 -4.99 -10.45
CA ASN A 130 6.33 -3.69 -10.52
C ASN A 130 5.03 -3.86 -11.30
N TRP A 131 3.96 -4.13 -10.54
CA TRP A 131 2.62 -4.49 -10.99
C TRP A 131 1.90 -3.46 -11.87
N PHE A 132 2.53 -2.34 -12.17
CA PHE A 132 1.88 -1.15 -12.68
C PHE A 132 1.15 -1.27 -14.02
N ALA A 133 1.37 -2.34 -14.77
CA ALA A 133 0.96 -2.33 -16.17
C ALA A 133 0.39 -3.62 -16.72
N SER A 134 0.25 -4.66 -15.89
CA SER A 134 -0.49 -5.86 -16.30
C SER A 134 -1.27 -6.47 -15.12
N PRO A 135 -2.40 -5.86 -14.71
CA PRO A 135 -3.29 -6.47 -13.72
C PRO A 135 -3.70 -7.90 -14.09
N TYR A 136 -3.82 -8.19 -15.39
CA TYR A 136 -4.12 -9.52 -15.93
C TYR A 136 -3.06 -10.57 -15.58
N LEU A 137 -1.78 -10.17 -15.53
CA LEU A 137 -0.71 -11.08 -15.12
C LEU A 137 -0.84 -11.42 -13.63
N ALA A 138 -1.16 -10.42 -12.79
CA ALA A 138 -1.45 -10.64 -11.37
C ALA A 138 -2.63 -11.58 -11.17
N PHE A 139 -3.70 -11.39 -11.95
CA PHE A 139 -4.87 -12.25 -11.93
C PHE A 139 -4.52 -13.69 -12.31
N GLY A 140 -3.81 -13.89 -13.42
CA GLY A 140 -3.37 -15.21 -13.87
C GLY A 140 -2.44 -15.90 -12.86
N MET A 141 -1.59 -15.14 -12.19
CA MET A 141 -0.65 -15.66 -11.19
C MET A 141 -1.29 -16.03 -9.87
N PHE A 142 -2.35 -15.36 -9.42
CA PHE A 142 -2.82 -15.50 -8.03
C PHE A 142 -4.26 -16.00 -7.89
N ILE A 143 -5.16 -15.71 -8.85
CA ILE A 143 -6.55 -16.22 -8.79
C ILE A 143 -6.58 -17.75 -8.80
N PRO A 144 -5.86 -18.47 -9.67
CA PRO A 144 -5.91 -19.94 -9.67
C PRO A 144 -5.49 -20.56 -8.34
N PHE A 145 -4.43 -20.03 -7.70
CA PHE A 145 -3.98 -20.49 -6.38
C PHE A 145 -4.97 -20.15 -5.27
N SER A 146 -5.64 -19.00 -5.34
CA SER A 146 -6.68 -18.63 -4.40
C SER A 146 -7.87 -19.60 -4.48
N LEU A 147 -8.30 -19.94 -5.70
CA LEU A 147 -9.36 -20.93 -5.94
C LEU A 147 -8.98 -22.31 -5.42
N ILE A 148 -7.73 -22.74 -5.60
CA ILE A 148 -7.22 -23.98 -5.00
C ILE A 148 -7.36 -23.91 -3.47
N GLY A 149 -6.94 -22.80 -2.85
CA GLY A 149 -7.08 -22.57 -1.41
C GLY A 149 -8.50 -22.73 -0.89
N LEU A 150 -9.48 -22.13 -1.58
CA LEU A 150 -10.90 -22.27 -1.26
C LEU A 150 -11.42 -23.72 -1.37
N LEU A 151 -10.92 -24.48 -2.34
CA LEU A 151 -11.42 -25.83 -2.65
C LEU A 151 -10.75 -26.93 -1.81
N ILE A 152 -9.58 -26.69 -1.22
CA ILE A 152 -8.84 -27.69 -0.43
C ILE A 152 -9.68 -28.32 0.69
N PRO A 153 -10.38 -27.57 1.56
CA PRO A 153 -11.17 -28.19 2.63
C PRO A 153 -12.25 -29.13 2.09
N GLN A 154 -12.84 -28.81 0.95
CA GLN A 154 -13.84 -29.67 0.32
C GLN A 154 -13.23 -30.88 -0.37
N PHE A 155 -12.03 -30.73 -0.95
CA PHE A 155 -11.30 -31.81 -1.60
C PHE A 155 -10.78 -32.85 -0.60
N VAL A 156 -10.12 -32.40 0.47
CA VAL A 156 -9.59 -33.29 1.52
C VAL A 156 -10.71 -33.90 2.34
N TRP A 157 -11.75 -33.11 2.63
CA TRP A 157 -12.82 -33.50 3.55
C TRP A 157 -14.14 -33.84 2.85
N ARG A 158 -14.06 -34.54 1.70
CA ARG A 158 -15.23 -35.03 0.95
C ARG A 158 -16.16 -35.89 1.80
N GLY A 159 -15.61 -36.64 2.75
CA GLY A 159 -16.34 -37.42 3.75
C GLY A 159 -16.60 -36.64 5.04
N PHE A 160 -17.30 -35.50 4.96
CA PHE A 160 -17.74 -34.77 6.14
C PHE A 160 -18.36 -35.75 7.16
N PRO A 161 -17.97 -35.78 8.45
CA PRO A 161 -18.43 -36.80 9.37
C PRO A 161 -19.91 -36.59 9.57
N SER A 162 -20.68 -37.42 8.87
CA SER A 162 -22.12 -37.29 8.83
C SER A 162 -22.67 -37.94 10.07
N SER A 163 -23.49 -37.21 10.80
CA SER A 163 -24.37 -37.71 11.85
C SER A 163 -25.47 -38.61 11.28
N ARG A 164 -25.17 -39.43 10.25
CA ARG A 164 -26.10 -40.32 9.56
C ARG A 164 -26.78 -41.27 10.53
N ASN A 165 -26.09 -41.69 11.58
CA ASN A 165 -26.63 -42.55 12.64
C ASN A 165 -27.77 -41.88 13.44
N ILE A 166 -27.90 -40.55 13.37
CA ILE A 166 -28.92 -39.76 14.08
C ILE A 166 -30.11 -39.42 13.15
N TYR A 167 -29.90 -39.42 11.82
CA TYR A 167 -30.90 -38.96 10.84
C TYR A 167 -31.14 -40.00 9.72
N PRO A 168 -31.94 -41.06 9.96
CA PRO A 168 -32.15 -42.13 8.99
C PRO A 168 -32.99 -41.71 7.77
N ARG A 169 -33.73 -40.58 7.84
CA ARG A 169 -34.64 -40.12 6.78
C ARG A 169 -34.04 -39.17 5.75
N LEU A 170 -32.84 -38.62 5.98
CA LEU A 170 -32.18 -37.71 5.03
C LEU A 170 -31.02 -38.41 4.33
N SER A 171 -30.78 -38.04 3.08
CA SER A 171 -29.57 -38.47 2.39
C SER A 171 -28.34 -37.82 3.03
N ASN A 172 -27.22 -38.56 3.05
CA ASN A 172 -25.95 -38.03 3.57
C ASN A 172 -25.55 -36.73 2.85
N GLN A 173 -25.87 -36.66 1.57
CA GLN A 173 -25.56 -35.52 0.73
C GLN A 173 -26.37 -34.27 1.09
N GLU A 174 -27.67 -34.40 1.36
CA GLU A 174 -28.51 -33.29 1.82
C GLU A 174 -27.95 -32.68 3.11
N LEU A 175 -27.59 -33.52 4.08
CA LEU A 175 -27.04 -33.08 5.37
C LEU A 175 -25.71 -32.33 5.19
N VAL A 176 -24.84 -32.81 4.30
CA VAL A 176 -23.55 -32.17 4.02
C VAL A 176 -23.73 -30.84 3.29
N THR A 177 -24.61 -30.77 2.30
CA THR A 177 -24.88 -29.53 1.55
C THR A 177 -25.55 -28.47 2.44
N GLU A 178 -26.49 -28.86 3.28
CA GLU A 178 -27.13 -28.01 4.28
C GLU A 178 -26.10 -27.48 5.30
N ALA A 179 -25.25 -28.35 5.85
CA ALA A 179 -24.20 -27.93 6.77
C ALA A 179 -23.21 -26.97 6.11
N ARG A 180 -22.79 -27.23 4.87
CA ARG A 180 -21.89 -26.34 4.10
C ARG A 180 -22.50 -24.98 3.86
N PHE A 181 -23.78 -24.91 3.48
CA PHE A 181 -24.48 -23.66 3.26
C PHE A 181 -24.56 -22.84 4.56
N TRP A 182 -25.10 -23.43 5.63
CA TRP A 182 -25.24 -22.74 6.91
C TRP A 182 -23.89 -22.43 7.55
N GLY A 183 -22.85 -23.25 7.32
CA GLY A 183 -21.49 -22.95 7.74
C GLY A 183 -20.91 -21.71 7.07
N ALA A 184 -21.05 -21.57 5.75
CA ALA A 184 -20.60 -20.37 5.03
C ALA A 184 -21.44 -19.14 5.40
N PHE A 185 -22.76 -19.29 5.53
CA PHE A 185 -23.65 -18.25 6.04
C PHE A 185 -23.23 -17.80 7.46
N GLY A 186 -22.93 -18.76 8.34
CA GLY A 186 -22.39 -18.52 9.67
C GLY A 186 -21.10 -17.71 9.64
N PHE A 187 -20.15 -18.10 8.79
CA PHE A 187 -18.87 -17.38 8.63
C PHE A 187 -19.10 -15.92 8.25
N TYR A 188 -19.86 -15.65 7.18
CA TYR A 188 -20.12 -14.28 6.77
C TYR A 188 -20.90 -13.50 7.84
N SER A 189 -21.82 -14.13 8.58
CA SER A 189 -22.57 -13.48 9.66
C SER A 189 -21.68 -13.06 10.83
N VAL A 190 -20.71 -13.90 11.21
CA VAL A 190 -19.72 -13.58 12.25
C VAL A 190 -18.81 -12.44 11.78
N VAL A 191 -18.38 -12.46 10.51
CA VAL A 191 -17.59 -11.35 9.94
C VAL A 191 -18.40 -10.06 9.95
N THR A 192 -19.65 -10.07 9.49
CA THR A 192 -20.55 -8.89 9.54
C THR A 192 -20.67 -8.34 10.96
N LEU A 193 -20.89 -9.20 11.96
CA LEU A 193 -21.00 -8.81 13.35
C LEU A 193 -19.68 -8.25 13.90
N ALA A 194 -18.53 -8.86 13.53
CA ALA A 194 -17.22 -8.38 13.94
C ALA A 194 -16.92 -6.97 13.40
N TYR A 195 -17.29 -6.68 12.15
CA TYR A 195 -17.19 -5.32 11.58
C TYR A 195 -18.04 -4.31 12.36
N LEU A 196 -19.28 -4.68 12.73
CA LEU A 196 -20.16 -3.85 13.53
C LEU A 196 -19.56 -3.56 14.92
N VAL A 197 -19.09 -4.58 15.63
CA VAL A 197 -18.50 -4.45 16.98
C VAL A 197 -17.21 -3.63 16.95
N ALA A 198 -16.39 -3.79 15.91
CA ALA A 198 -15.18 -2.99 15.70
C ALA A 198 -15.45 -1.53 15.29
N GLY A 199 -16.73 -1.16 15.05
CA GLY A 199 -17.09 0.18 14.57
C GLY A 199 -16.57 0.48 13.16
N LEU A 200 -16.37 -0.57 12.35
CA LEU A 200 -15.91 -0.49 10.96
C LEU A 200 -17.12 -0.49 10.03
N ASN A 201 -17.23 0.56 9.21
CA ASN A 201 -18.38 0.72 8.31
C ASN A 201 -18.45 -0.31 7.16
N GLY A 202 -17.45 -1.18 6.99
CA GLY A 202 -17.39 -2.18 5.90
C GLY A 202 -18.32 -3.39 6.05
N GLY A 203 -19.02 -3.55 7.18
CA GLY A 203 -19.89 -4.71 7.44
C GLY A 203 -21.06 -4.87 6.47
N PHE A 204 -21.45 -3.81 5.74
CA PHE A 204 -22.52 -3.88 4.74
C PHE A 204 -22.22 -4.88 3.60
N PHE A 205 -20.94 -5.11 3.30
CA PHE A 205 -20.53 -5.94 2.17
C PHE A 205 -20.84 -7.42 2.42
N THR A 206 -20.45 -7.92 3.59
CA THR A 206 -20.77 -9.28 4.03
C THR A 206 -22.24 -9.42 4.39
N TYR A 207 -22.89 -8.36 4.89
CA TYR A 207 -24.34 -8.33 5.06
C TYR A 207 -25.08 -8.55 3.72
N LEU A 208 -24.67 -7.86 2.65
CA LEU A 208 -25.29 -7.99 1.34
C LEU A 208 -25.14 -9.43 0.79
N ILE A 209 -23.97 -10.06 0.99
CA ILE A 209 -23.76 -11.49 0.69
C ILE A 209 -24.82 -12.35 1.40
N LEU A 210 -25.02 -12.15 2.71
CA LEU A 210 -25.98 -12.93 3.50
C LEU A 210 -27.42 -12.74 3.03
N VAL A 211 -27.82 -11.51 2.70
CA VAL A 211 -29.16 -11.19 2.20
C VAL A 211 -29.45 -11.93 0.89
N PHE A 212 -28.48 -12.05 -0.01
CA PHE A 212 -28.66 -12.77 -1.28
C PHE A 212 -28.46 -14.30 -1.16
N MET A 213 -27.72 -14.78 -0.16
CA MET A 213 -27.57 -16.23 0.10
C MET A 213 -28.89 -16.89 0.53
N ILE A 214 -29.76 -16.20 1.27
CA ILE A 214 -31.05 -16.74 1.72
C ILE A 214 -32.01 -17.08 0.55
N PRO A 215 -32.36 -16.14 -0.35
CA PRO A 215 -33.22 -16.46 -1.49
C PRO A 215 -32.55 -17.45 -2.44
N ALA A 216 -31.22 -17.44 -2.56
CA ALA A 216 -30.48 -18.44 -3.31
C ALA A 216 -30.66 -19.86 -2.75
N TRP A 217 -30.59 -20.01 -1.42
CA TRP A 217 -30.82 -21.29 -0.76
C TRP A 217 -32.27 -21.77 -0.91
N ILE A 218 -33.24 -20.87 -0.77
CA ILE A 218 -34.66 -21.22 -0.99
C ILE A 218 -34.86 -21.71 -2.43
N SER A 219 -34.33 -20.99 -3.41
CA SER A 219 -34.36 -21.36 -4.83
C SER A 219 -33.73 -22.74 -5.06
N PHE A 220 -32.53 -22.97 -4.49
CA PHE A 220 -31.84 -24.26 -4.55
C PHE A 220 -32.67 -25.40 -3.99
N CYS A 221 -33.25 -25.24 -2.79
CA CYS A 221 -34.08 -26.25 -2.15
C CYS A 221 -35.36 -26.56 -2.93
N LEU A 222 -35.96 -25.58 -3.60
CA LEU A 222 -37.13 -25.79 -4.45
C LEU A 222 -36.77 -26.59 -5.71
N CYS A 223 -35.66 -26.25 -6.36
CA CYS A 223 -35.19 -26.95 -7.55
C CYS A 223 -34.54 -28.30 -7.24
N SER A 224 -33.95 -28.51 -6.07
CA SER A 224 -33.35 -29.79 -5.69
C SER A 224 -34.41 -30.87 -5.47
N LYS A 225 -35.62 -30.50 -5.04
CA LYS A 225 -36.77 -31.40 -4.93
C LYS A 225 -37.21 -31.97 -6.28
N THR A 226 -37.07 -31.19 -7.36
CA THR A 226 -37.54 -31.60 -8.70
C THR A 226 -36.43 -32.18 -9.56
N PHE A 227 -35.19 -31.67 -9.46
CA PHE A 227 -34.08 -32.05 -10.32
C PHE A 227 -32.97 -32.84 -9.60
N GLY A 228 -33.02 -32.95 -8.26
CA GLY A 228 -32.01 -33.60 -7.44
C GLY A 228 -30.86 -32.66 -7.02
N HIS A 229 -30.16 -33.02 -5.94
CA HIS A 229 -29.08 -32.22 -5.32
C HIS A 229 -27.77 -32.15 -6.14
N GLU A 230 -27.52 -33.11 -7.03
CA GLU A 230 -26.35 -33.15 -7.93
C GLU A 230 -26.60 -32.49 -9.30
N SER A 231 -27.83 -32.04 -9.56
CA SER A 231 -28.17 -31.50 -10.88
C SER A 231 -27.60 -30.12 -11.09
N LEU A 232 -26.97 -29.90 -12.25
CA LEU A 232 -26.51 -28.58 -12.69
C LEU A 232 -27.65 -27.55 -12.71
N ARG A 233 -28.90 -27.98 -12.94
CA ARG A 233 -30.08 -27.10 -12.91
C ARG A 233 -30.37 -26.58 -11.50
N SER A 234 -30.23 -27.43 -10.49
CA SER A 234 -30.36 -27.03 -9.08
C SER A 234 -29.21 -26.09 -8.70
N THR A 235 -27.97 -26.40 -9.09
CA THR A 235 -26.83 -25.48 -8.89
C THR A 235 -27.04 -24.12 -9.56
N ALA A 236 -27.53 -24.08 -10.79
CA ALA A 236 -27.83 -22.83 -11.50
C ALA A 236 -28.90 -22.00 -10.77
N SER A 237 -29.93 -22.65 -10.21
CA SER A 237 -30.98 -21.98 -9.43
C SER A 237 -30.46 -21.31 -8.15
N TYR A 238 -29.33 -21.79 -7.59
CA TYR A 238 -28.62 -21.12 -6.49
C TYR A 238 -27.79 -19.93 -6.99
N VAL A 239 -27.07 -20.11 -8.11
CA VAL A 239 -26.14 -19.08 -8.62
C VAL A 239 -26.90 -17.83 -9.05
N ILE A 240 -28.03 -17.97 -9.75
CA ILE A 240 -28.78 -16.84 -10.34
C ILE A 240 -29.12 -15.76 -9.31
N PRO A 241 -29.73 -16.06 -8.14
CA PRO A 241 -30.00 -15.05 -7.13
C PRO A 241 -28.75 -14.43 -6.49
N VAL A 242 -27.60 -15.12 -6.52
CA VAL A 242 -26.34 -14.62 -5.92
C VAL A 242 -25.61 -13.64 -6.85
N ILE A 243 -25.88 -13.67 -8.17
CA ILE A 243 -25.20 -12.83 -9.18
C ILE A 243 -25.15 -11.34 -8.82
N PRO A 244 -26.25 -10.65 -8.41
CA PRO A 244 -26.20 -9.22 -8.12
C PRO A 244 -25.21 -8.88 -7.02
N CYS A 245 -25.14 -9.72 -5.98
CA CYS A 245 -24.15 -9.58 -4.92
C CYS A 245 -22.73 -9.82 -5.45
N LEU A 246 -22.50 -10.85 -6.25
CA LEU A 246 -21.16 -11.14 -6.77
C LEU A 246 -20.66 -10.03 -7.69
N MET A 247 -21.53 -9.50 -8.54
CA MET A 247 -21.20 -8.36 -9.38
C MET A 247 -20.74 -7.16 -8.55
N TYR A 248 -21.42 -6.91 -7.43
CA TYR A 248 -21.07 -5.83 -6.51
C TYR A 248 -19.72 -6.10 -5.84
N VAL A 249 -19.49 -7.35 -5.42
CA VAL A 249 -18.24 -7.78 -4.79
C VAL A 249 -17.06 -7.70 -5.75
N VAL A 250 -17.24 -8.13 -7.00
CA VAL A 250 -16.24 -8.05 -8.07
C VAL A 250 -15.94 -6.60 -8.42
N TYR A 251 -16.95 -5.72 -8.47
CA TYR A 251 -16.75 -4.30 -8.76
C TYR A 251 -15.87 -3.61 -7.70
N PHE A 252 -16.23 -3.73 -6.43
CA PHE A 252 -15.46 -3.12 -5.34
C PHE A 252 -14.12 -3.82 -5.12
N GLY A 253 -14.10 -5.15 -5.17
CA GLY A 253 -12.89 -5.94 -5.03
C GLY A 253 -11.89 -5.70 -6.17
N GLY A 254 -12.38 -5.57 -7.40
CA GLY A 254 -11.57 -5.21 -8.56
C GLY A 254 -10.92 -3.84 -8.40
N PHE A 255 -11.68 -2.84 -7.93
CA PHE A 255 -11.12 -1.53 -7.61
C PHE A 255 -10.03 -1.62 -6.53
N LEU A 256 -10.28 -2.36 -5.45
CA LEU A 256 -9.29 -2.57 -4.39
C LEU A 256 -8.01 -3.22 -4.93
N ILE A 257 -8.13 -4.25 -5.78
CA ILE A 257 -6.96 -4.91 -6.38
C ILE A 257 -6.19 -3.93 -7.26
N VAL A 258 -6.85 -3.22 -8.18
CA VAL A 258 -6.18 -2.26 -9.08
C VAL A 258 -5.49 -1.16 -8.28
N PHE A 259 -6.14 -0.64 -7.24
CA PHE A 259 -5.55 0.35 -6.34
C PHE A 259 -4.30 -0.19 -5.63
N VAL A 260 -4.36 -1.39 -5.06
CA VAL A 260 -3.21 -2.02 -4.39
C VAL A 260 -2.10 -2.31 -5.38
N LEU A 261 -2.40 -2.83 -6.58
CA LEU A 261 -1.41 -3.05 -7.64
C LEU A 261 -0.66 -1.76 -7.99
N GLU A 262 -1.38 -0.66 -8.19
CA GLU A 262 -0.78 0.66 -8.46
C GLU A 262 0.08 1.13 -7.28
N LYS A 263 -0.45 1.13 -6.05
CA LYS A 263 0.28 1.63 -4.88
C LYS A 263 1.45 0.77 -4.49
N MET A 264 1.37 -0.55 -4.65
CA MET A 264 2.49 -1.46 -4.41
C MET A 264 3.56 -1.32 -5.47
N GLY A 265 3.20 -1.03 -6.72
CA GLY A 265 4.19 -0.61 -7.72
C GLY A 265 4.95 0.64 -7.26
N MET A 266 4.26 1.62 -6.67
CA MET A 266 4.87 2.88 -6.20
C MET A 266 5.57 2.76 -4.85
N SER A 267 5.38 1.64 -4.15
CA SER A 267 5.97 1.42 -2.84
C SER A 267 7.48 1.34 -2.99
N GLY A 268 8.17 2.23 -2.29
CA GLY A 268 9.60 2.39 -2.47
C GLY A 268 10.42 1.23 -1.95
N SER A 269 11.74 1.34 -2.08
CA SER A 269 12.67 0.35 -1.58
C SER A 269 12.72 0.36 -0.05
N ASN A 270 11.92 -0.52 0.54
CA ASN A 270 12.08 -0.89 1.96
C ASN A 270 13.46 -1.56 2.16
N PRO A 271 14.08 -1.43 3.36
CA PRO A 271 15.41 -1.95 3.61
C PRO A 271 15.47 -3.47 3.36
N SER A 272 16.60 -3.92 2.80
CA SER A 272 16.89 -5.34 2.61
C SER A 272 17.02 -6.06 3.97
N PRO A 273 16.66 -7.35 4.10
CA PRO A 273 16.33 -8.28 3.02
C PRO A 273 14.84 -8.39 2.68
N TYR A 274 13.95 -7.87 3.52
CA TYR A 274 12.51 -8.13 3.36
C TYR A 274 11.79 -7.15 2.42
N GLY A 275 12.40 -6.00 2.14
CA GLY A 275 11.74 -4.91 1.43
C GLY A 275 11.18 -5.26 0.04
N TYR A 276 11.85 -6.17 -0.69
CA TYR A 276 11.43 -6.56 -2.04
C TYR A 276 10.31 -7.62 -2.05
N PHE A 277 9.97 -8.24 -0.92
CA PHE A 277 8.85 -9.19 -0.84
C PHE A 277 7.51 -8.50 -0.63
N ILE A 278 7.52 -7.34 0.03
CA ILE A 278 6.32 -6.64 0.50
C ILE A 278 5.31 -6.37 -0.63
N PRO A 279 5.71 -5.84 -1.81
CA PRO A 279 4.76 -5.52 -2.88
C PRO A 279 4.01 -6.76 -3.38
N ASP A 280 4.75 -7.83 -3.73
CA ASP A 280 4.18 -9.07 -4.26
C ASP A 280 3.30 -9.78 -3.22
N VAL A 281 3.72 -9.81 -1.94
CA VAL A 281 2.94 -10.42 -0.85
C VAL A 281 1.63 -9.67 -0.62
N LEU A 282 1.65 -8.34 -0.59
CA LEU A 282 0.45 -7.53 -0.38
C LEU A 282 -0.53 -7.66 -1.55
N VAL A 283 -0.02 -7.68 -2.79
CA VAL A 283 -0.84 -7.91 -3.99
C VAL A 283 -1.47 -9.31 -3.96
N ALA A 284 -0.66 -10.35 -3.70
CA ALA A 284 -1.14 -11.73 -3.64
C ALA A 284 -2.19 -11.94 -2.54
N ALA A 285 -1.95 -11.37 -1.36
CA ALA A 285 -2.90 -11.42 -0.25
C ALA A 285 -4.21 -10.70 -0.59
N THR A 286 -4.14 -9.54 -1.24
CA THR A 286 -5.32 -8.77 -1.65
C THR A 286 -6.13 -9.52 -2.71
N ILE A 287 -5.48 -10.09 -3.72
CA ILE A 287 -6.15 -10.90 -4.74
C ILE A 287 -6.76 -12.16 -4.11
N GLY A 288 -6.04 -12.82 -3.20
CA GLY A 288 -6.52 -13.99 -2.47
C GLY A 288 -7.75 -13.69 -1.63
N PHE A 289 -7.72 -12.57 -0.89
CA PHE A 289 -8.85 -12.03 -0.13
C PHE A 289 -10.03 -11.80 -1.07
N VAL A 290 -9.90 -10.90 -2.05
CA VAL A 290 -11.01 -10.54 -2.95
C VAL A 290 -11.57 -11.75 -3.69
N SER A 291 -10.72 -12.65 -4.19
CA SER A 291 -11.16 -13.90 -4.86
C SER A 291 -11.98 -14.78 -3.90
N GLY A 292 -11.57 -14.85 -2.63
CA GLY A 292 -12.33 -15.48 -1.56
C GLY A 292 -13.71 -14.85 -1.36
N TRP A 293 -13.83 -13.52 -1.33
CA TRP A 293 -15.14 -12.85 -1.20
C TRP A 293 -16.01 -13.05 -2.46
N CYS A 294 -15.41 -13.09 -3.65
CA CYS A 294 -16.12 -13.30 -4.91
C CYS A 294 -16.65 -14.73 -5.06
N VAL A 295 -15.84 -15.74 -4.74
CA VAL A 295 -16.18 -17.15 -5.02
C VAL A 295 -16.68 -17.88 -3.77
N GLY A 296 -16.28 -17.46 -2.57
CA GLY A 296 -16.68 -18.06 -1.30
C GLY A 296 -18.18 -18.28 -1.13
N PRO A 297 -19.08 -17.33 -1.47
CA PRO A 297 -20.53 -17.54 -1.36
C PRO A 297 -21.08 -18.64 -2.28
N LEU A 298 -20.34 -19.00 -3.34
CA LEU A 298 -20.68 -20.06 -4.29
C LEU A 298 -20.18 -21.45 -3.84
N ILE A 299 -19.08 -21.49 -3.08
CA ILE A 299 -18.41 -22.72 -2.65
C ILE A 299 -19.34 -23.76 -1.99
N PRO A 300 -20.34 -23.40 -1.16
CA PRO A 300 -21.21 -24.38 -0.50
C PRO A 300 -21.94 -25.32 -1.47
N ILE A 301 -22.38 -24.81 -2.62
CA ILE A 301 -23.15 -25.56 -3.62
C ILE A 301 -22.27 -25.91 -4.82
N VAL A 302 -21.64 -24.91 -5.44
CA VAL A 302 -20.86 -25.10 -6.67
C VAL A 302 -19.59 -25.92 -6.41
N GLY A 303 -19.06 -25.84 -5.19
CA GLY A 303 -17.84 -26.54 -4.79
C GLY A 303 -17.92 -28.07 -4.91
N GLN A 304 -19.12 -28.67 -4.82
CA GLN A 304 -19.29 -30.12 -5.04
C GLN A 304 -18.89 -30.55 -6.46
N HIS A 305 -19.08 -29.66 -7.45
CA HIS A 305 -18.68 -29.89 -8.84
C HIS A 305 -17.23 -29.46 -9.10
N LEU A 306 -16.74 -28.42 -8.41
CA LEU A 306 -15.42 -27.82 -8.63
C LEU A 306 -14.28 -28.51 -7.88
N ALA A 307 -14.53 -29.12 -6.72
CA ALA A 307 -13.52 -29.78 -5.90
C ALA A 307 -13.11 -31.15 -6.47
N ARG A 308 -12.83 -31.24 -7.77
CA ARG A 308 -12.36 -32.42 -8.51
C ARG A 308 -10.86 -32.33 -8.75
N GLN A 309 -10.17 -33.47 -8.74
CA GLN A 309 -8.72 -33.53 -8.92
C GLN A 309 -8.29 -32.93 -10.27
N SER A 310 -9.03 -33.18 -11.35
CA SER A 310 -8.75 -32.62 -12.67
C SER A 310 -8.83 -31.09 -12.70
N ILE A 311 -9.81 -30.49 -12.01
CA ILE A 311 -9.97 -29.04 -11.94
C ILE A 311 -8.86 -28.42 -11.08
N MET A 312 -8.55 -29.02 -9.93
CA MET A 312 -7.45 -28.56 -9.08
C MET A 312 -6.10 -28.64 -9.81
N GLN A 313 -5.86 -29.72 -10.55
CA GLN A 313 -4.68 -29.84 -11.39
C GLN A 313 -4.68 -28.77 -12.48
N PHE A 314 -5.77 -28.57 -13.20
CA PHE A 314 -5.86 -27.53 -14.23
C PHE A 314 -5.55 -26.13 -13.69
N LEU A 315 -6.14 -25.75 -12.55
CA LEU A 315 -5.85 -24.49 -11.86
C LEU A 315 -4.37 -24.38 -11.46
N LEU A 316 -3.77 -25.48 -10.99
CA LEU A 316 -2.36 -25.50 -10.60
C LEU A 316 -1.46 -25.30 -11.83
N HIS A 317 -1.72 -26.00 -12.92
CA HIS A 317 -0.93 -25.87 -14.15
C HIS A 317 -1.02 -24.47 -14.74
N ILE A 318 -2.22 -23.87 -14.77
CA ILE A 318 -2.39 -22.48 -15.21
C ILE A 318 -1.65 -21.52 -14.29
N GLY A 319 -1.78 -21.67 -12.97
CA GLY A 319 -1.07 -20.83 -12.02
C GLY A 319 0.45 -20.91 -12.20
N VAL A 320 1.00 -22.11 -12.29
CA VAL A 320 2.45 -22.33 -12.52
C VAL A 320 2.90 -21.78 -13.86
N LEU A 321 2.10 -21.92 -14.93
CA LEU A 321 2.39 -21.33 -16.24
C LEU A 321 2.51 -19.81 -16.15
N PHE A 322 1.55 -19.14 -15.51
CA PHE A 322 1.61 -17.68 -15.32
C PHE A 322 2.78 -17.24 -14.43
N LEU A 323 3.13 -18.01 -13.39
CA LEU A 323 4.33 -17.76 -12.60
C LEU A 323 5.60 -17.86 -13.47
N ALA A 324 5.72 -18.88 -14.31
CA ALA A 324 6.87 -19.07 -15.19
C ALA A 324 6.95 -18.00 -16.28
N MET A 325 5.82 -17.61 -16.86
CA MET A 325 5.76 -16.46 -17.78
C MET A 325 6.23 -15.20 -17.05
N SER A 326 5.73 -14.94 -15.84
CA SER A 326 6.10 -13.76 -15.07
C SER A 326 7.61 -13.70 -14.74
N SER A 327 8.31 -14.82 -14.64
CA SER A 327 9.76 -14.80 -14.34
C SER A 327 10.61 -14.54 -15.58
N GLN A 328 10.10 -14.81 -16.79
CA GLN A 328 10.83 -14.66 -18.05
C GLN A 328 10.55 -13.34 -18.77
N PHE A 329 9.33 -12.80 -18.65
CA PHE A 329 8.96 -11.55 -19.31
C PHE A 329 9.44 -10.34 -18.48
N PHE A 330 10.46 -9.63 -18.98
CA PHE A 330 10.88 -8.33 -18.48
C PHE A 330 11.35 -7.46 -19.67
N PRO A 331 11.00 -6.16 -19.73
CA PRO A 331 10.17 -5.39 -18.81
C PRO A 331 8.68 -5.77 -18.87
N TYR A 332 7.97 -5.66 -17.75
CA TYR A 332 6.53 -5.98 -17.68
C TYR A 332 5.66 -4.93 -18.39
N SER A 333 6.17 -3.69 -18.52
CA SER A 333 5.64 -2.62 -19.36
C SER A 333 6.55 -1.39 -19.35
N THR A 334 6.33 -0.52 -20.32
CA THR A 334 6.90 0.83 -20.44
C THR A 334 5.94 1.93 -19.98
N GLU A 335 4.65 1.65 -19.78
CA GLU A 335 3.64 2.66 -19.39
C GLU A 335 3.81 3.17 -17.96
N ALA A 336 4.56 2.45 -17.14
CA ALA A 336 4.83 2.80 -15.76
C ALA A 336 6.31 2.56 -15.45
N PRO A 337 7.16 3.49 -15.91
CA PRO A 337 8.58 3.31 -15.87
C PRO A 337 9.12 3.35 -14.43
N LYS A 338 10.20 2.61 -14.21
CA LYS A 338 10.96 2.58 -12.97
C LYS A 338 11.58 3.94 -12.71
N ARG A 339 11.40 4.47 -11.51
CA ARG A 339 11.88 5.81 -11.15
C ARG A 339 13.29 5.72 -10.60
N VAL A 340 14.22 6.29 -11.35
CA VAL A 340 15.63 6.41 -10.98
C VAL A 340 15.96 7.88 -10.84
N ILE A 341 16.64 8.21 -9.76
CA ILE A 341 17.16 9.55 -9.53
C ILE A 341 18.65 9.50 -9.81
N PHE A 342 19.08 10.38 -10.71
CA PHE A 342 20.46 10.55 -11.11
C PHE A 342 20.95 11.93 -10.66
N GLN A 343 21.82 11.95 -9.66
CA GLN A 343 22.42 13.16 -9.13
C GLN A 343 23.89 13.23 -9.56
N HIS A 344 24.31 14.36 -10.14
CA HIS A 344 25.72 14.71 -10.21
C HIS A 344 26.08 15.55 -8.99
N THR A 345 26.77 14.97 -8.03
CA THR A 345 27.21 15.64 -6.80
C THR A 345 28.56 16.30 -6.99
N ILE A 346 28.64 17.58 -6.63
CA ILE A 346 29.86 18.36 -6.66
C ILE A 346 30.09 18.90 -5.26
N TRP A 347 31.17 18.46 -4.64
CA TRP A 347 31.63 19.04 -3.40
C TRP A 347 32.54 20.20 -3.70
N ASN A 348 32.11 21.42 -3.37
CA ASN A 348 32.89 22.63 -3.59
C ASN A 348 33.40 23.24 -2.28
N ALA A 349 34.58 23.83 -2.37
CA ALA A 349 35.15 24.70 -1.35
C ALA A 349 35.12 26.14 -1.90
N GLY A 350 34.35 27.01 -1.26
CA GLY A 350 34.17 28.38 -1.75
C GLY A 350 33.55 28.44 -3.15
N SER A 351 33.93 29.45 -3.93
CA SER A 351 33.28 29.80 -5.19
C SER A 351 33.89 29.14 -6.43
N SER A 352 35.07 28.52 -6.36
CA SER A 352 35.80 28.06 -7.55
C SER A 352 36.56 26.74 -7.41
N GLN A 353 36.63 26.15 -6.22
CA GLN A 353 37.38 24.91 -6.01
C GLN A 353 36.43 23.72 -5.90
N ILE A 354 36.67 22.66 -6.68
CA ILE A 354 36.00 21.36 -6.51
C ILE A 354 36.90 20.44 -5.70
N LEU A 355 36.37 19.92 -4.58
CA LEU A 355 37.00 18.93 -3.73
C LEU A 355 36.79 17.51 -4.25
N SER A 356 35.56 17.20 -4.67
CA SER A 356 35.22 15.91 -5.28
C SER A 356 33.98 16.02 -6.16
N SER A 357 33.85 15.07 -7.09
CA SER A 357 32.76 15.00 -8.06
C SER A 357 32.32 13.54 -8.19
N SER A 358 31.01 13.27 -8.13
CA SER A 358 30.46 11.92 -8.26
C SER A 358 29.13 11.88 -8.98
N TYR A 359 28.86 10.77 -9.66
CA TYR A 359 27.54 10.39 -10.14
C TYR A 359 26.89 9.43 -9.16
N ASP A 360 25.75 9.86 -8.61
CA ASP A 360 24.98 9.13 -7.62
C ASP A 360 23.65 8.70 -8.24
N PHE A 361 23.31 7.42 -8.11
CA PHE A 361 22.07 6.84 -8.62
C PHE A 361 21.29 6.21 -7.48
N ALA A 362 19.98 6.47 -7.38
CA ALA A 362 19.09 5.85 -6.41
C ALA A 362 17.76 5.44 -7.05
N THR A 363 17.18 4.33 -6.60
CA THR A 363 15.81 3.94 -6.96
C THR A 363 14.83 4.40 -5.89
N THR A 364 13.67 4.90 -6.31
CA THR A 364 12.53 5.17 -5.41
C THR A 364 11.54 4.02 -5.37
N ASP A 365 11.80 2.92 -6.07
CA ASP A 365 10.89 1.77 -6.22
C ASP A 365 11.44 0.54 -5.51
N SER A 366 10.61 -0.49 -5.33
CA SER A 366 10.96 -1.76 -4.67
C SER A 366 12.16 -2.52 -5.27
N ASN A 367 12.50 -2.32 -6.56
CA ASN A 367 13.70 -2.94 -7.14
C ASN A 367 14.93 -2.10 -6.83
N SER A 368 16.01 -2.81 -6.46
CA SER A 368 17.29 -2.19 -6.14
C SER A 368 17.98 -1.62 -7.38
N MET A 369 18.92 -0.69 -7.15
CA MET A 369 19.81 -0.21 -8.22
C MET A 369 20.59 -1.34 -8.89
N PHE A 370 20.87 -2.44 -8.20
CA PHE A 370 21.50 -3.64 -8.78
C PHE A 370 20.65 -4.22 -9.92
N PHE A 371 19.32 -4.32 -9.72
CA PHE A 371 18.41 -4.81 -10.74
C PHE A 371 18.41 -3.91 -11.98
N VAL A 372 18.42 -2.59 -11.79
CA VAL A 372 18.47 -1.61 -12.88
C VAL A 372 19.78 -1.75 -13.68
N PHE A 373 20.92 -1.80 -12.99
CA PHE A 373 22.23 -1.96 -13.61
C PHE A 373 22.40 -3.30 -14.34
N LYS A 374 21.81 -4.39 -13.84
CA LYS A 374 21.81 -5.70 -14.52
C LYS A 374 21.20 -5.64 -15.92
N HIS A 375 20.22 -4.77 -16.14
CA HIS A 375 19.53 -4.60 -17.42
C HIS A 375 20.07 -3.42 -18.24
N LEU A 376 21.19 -2.82 -17.82
CA LEU A 376 21.86 -1.68 -18.44
C LEU A 376 23.33 -2.01 -18.67
N PRO A 377 23.69 -2.82 -19.69
CA PRO A 377 25.08 -3.22 -19.90
C PRO A 377 25.98 -2.09 -20.42
N GLU A 378 25.40 -1.01 -20.97
CA GLU A 378 26.15 0.09 -21.58
C GLU A 378 26.53 1.18 -20.57
N LEU A 379 25.64 1.49 -19.62
CA LEU A 379 25.86 2.51 -18.59
C LEU A 379 27.14 2.25 -17.75
N PRO A 380 27.42 1.02 -17.27
CA PRO A 380 28.65 0.73 -16.55
C PRO A 380 29.94 0.89 -17.36
N LYS A 381 29.88 0.64 -18.67
CA LYS A 381 31.02 0.84 -19.58
C LYS A 381 31.34 2.33 -19.72
N GLU A 382 30.30 3.15 -19.87
CA GLU A 382 30.44 4.61 -19.97
C GLU A 382 30.91 5.24 -18.64
N LEU A 383 30.53 4.66 -17.50
CA LEU A 383 31.01 5.04 -16.17
C LEU A 383 32.47 4.60 -15.89
N ARG A 384 33.16 4.01 -16.89
CA ARG A 384 34.54 3.48 -16.80
C ARG A 384 34.75 2.49 -15.64
N THR A 385 33.70 1.78 -15.25
CA THR A 385 33.77 0.73 -14.22
C THR A 385 33.96 -0.64 -14.86
N ASN A 386 34.97 -1.41 -14.42
CA ASN A 386 35.18 -2.81 -14.85
C ASN A 386 34.09 -3.72 -14.26
N THR A 387 32.90 -3.71 -14.86
CA THR A 387 31.68 -4.31 -14.31
C THR A 387 31.45 -5.77 -14.62
N ASN A 388 32.52 -6.57 -14.65
CA ASN A 388 32.40 -8.01 -14.59
C ASN A 388 32.56 -8.57 -13.16
N LEU A 389 33.05 -7.78 -12.19
CA LEU A 389 33.28 -8.27 -10.82
C LEU A 389 32.77 -7.31 -9.72
N SER A 390 31.56 -7.61 -9.25
CA SER A 390 30.93 -7.22 -7.99
C SER A 390 30.39 -5.78 -7.84
N LEU A 391 29.17 -5.56 -8.35
CA LEU A 391 28.29 -4.44 -7.93
C LEU A 391 28.06 -4.38 -6.40
N HIS A 392 28.40 -5.44 -5.66
CA HIS A 392 28.44 -5.46 -4.20
C HIS A 392 29.54 -4.58 -3.58
N SER A 393 30.58 -4.23 -4.33
CA SER A 393 31.69 -3.38 -3.89
C SER A 393 31.48 -1.89 -4.16
N VAL A 394 30.39 -1.52 -4.86
CA VAL A 394 30.10 -0.12 -5.20
C VAL A 394 29.77 0.65 -3.91
N ALA A 395 30.43 1.80 -3.74
CA ALA A 395 30.19 2.67 -2.60
C ALA A 395 28.71 3.08 -2.57
N LYS A 396 28.09 2.94 -1.40
CA LYS A 396 26.74 3.46 -1.16
C LYS A 396 26.86 4.95 -0.85
N SER A 397 26.00 5.77 -1.43
CA SER A 397 25.96 7.20 -1.07
C SER A 397 25.34 7.36 0.32
N HIS A 398 25.83 8.34 1.07
CA HIS A 398 25.30 8.64 2.40
C HIS A 398 23.97 9.40 2.26
N PRO A 399 22.98 9.28 3.17
CA PRO A 399 21.76 10.09 3.11
C PRO A 399 22.02 11.60 3.04
N ASP A 400 23.12 12.05 3.64
CA ASP A 400 23.55 13.44 3.57
C ASP A 400 23.93 13.86 2.14
N ASP A 401 24.45 12.95 1.29
CA ASP A 401 24.76 13.22 -0.13
C ASP A 401 23.55 13.74 -0.91
N TRP A 402 22.34 13.41 -0.46
CA TRP A 402 21.08 13.80 -1.08
C TRP A 402 20.40 15.00 -0.40
N MET A 403 21.09 15.74 0.47
CA MET A 403 20.51 16.84 1.26
C MET A 403 19.77 17.89 0.40
N GLY A 404 20.18 18.12 -0.84
CA GLY A 404 19.53 19.09 -1.74
C GLY A 404 18.04 18.82 -1.98
N ILE A 405 17.59 17.56 -1.88
CA ILE A 405 16.18 17.17 -2.08
C ILE A 405 15.45 16.88 -0.75
N PHE A 406 15.96 17.36 0.38
CA PHE A 406 15.31 17.16 1.68
C PHE A 406 13.83 17.58 1.65
N PRO A 407 12.89 16.76 2.20
CA PRO A 407 13.08 15.56 3.03
C PRO A 407 13.09 14.22 2.27
N VAL A 408 13.11 14.24 0.93
CA VAL A 408 12.98 13.03 0.09
C VAL A 408 14.22 12.13 0.18
N ASN A 409 15.37 12.68 0.58
CA ASN A 409 16.61 11.94 0.78
C ASN A 409 16.47 10.73 1.71
N ASN A 410 15.57 10.78 2.69
CA ASN A 410 15.33 9.68 3.62
C ASN A 410 14.68 8.44 2.98
N ILE A 411 14.15 8.57 1.75
CA ILE A 411 13.52 7.47 1.01
C ILE A 411 14.58 6.61 0.30
N PHE A 412 15.81 7.11 0.14
CA PHE A 412 16.85 6.40 -0.63
C PHE A 412 17.64 5.46 0.25
N SER A 413 17.22 4.19 0.25
CA SER A 413 17.92 3.12 0.98
C SER A 413 18.96 2.40 0.12
N THR A 414 18.81 2.42 -1.21
CA THR A 414 19.71 1.75 -2.16
C THR A 414 20.23 2.72 -3.20
N SER A 415 21.47 3.16 -3.01
CA SER A 415 22.14 4.11 -3.89
C SER A 415 23.54 3.62 -4.27
N PHE A 416 23.99 4.00 -5.47
CA PHE A 416 25.32 3.73 -5.99
C PHE A 416 26.03 5.04 -6.30
N LYS A 417 27.29 5.13 -5.85
CA LYS A 417 28.15 6.31 -6.01
C LYS A 417 29.34 5.96 -6.90
N PHE A 418 29.53 6.74 -7.95
CA PHE A 418 30.62 6.58 -8.91
C PHE A 418 31.46 7.87 -8.96
N PRO A 419 32.77 7.82 -8.68
CA PRO A 419 33.64 8.99 -8.77
C PRO A 419 33.78 9.44 -10.24
N THR A 420 33.89 10.75 -10.47
CA THR A 420 34.07 11.33 -11.81
C THR A 420 35.08 12.48 -11.79
N GLU A 421 35.65 12.79 -12.95
CA GLU A 421 36.63 13.87 -13.11
C GLU A 421 35.96 15.25 -12.93
N PRO A 422 36.53 16.17 -12.14
CA PRO A 422 35.94 17.48 -11.83
C PRO A 422 36.03 18.49 -12.99
N ASP A 423 36.94 18.28 -13.94
CA ASP A 423 37.37 19.30 -14.89
C ASP A 423 36.29 19.75 -15.89
N LEU A 424 35.30 18.89 -16.16
CA LEU A 424 34.24 19.18 -17.14
C LEU A 424 33.22 20.24 -16.66
N ILE A 425 33.10 20.44 -15.35
CA ILE A 425 32.12 21.36 -14.76
C ILE A 425 32.63 22.80 -14.68
N MET A 426 33.95 22.99 -14.54
CA MET A 426 34.57 24.32 -14.54
C MET A 426 34.34 25.08 -15.84
N ASN A 427 34.14 24.36 -16.95
CA ASN A 427 33.84 24.97 -18.25
C ASN A 427 32.40 25.50 -18.34
N GLN A 428 31.49 25.06 -17.47
CA GLN A 428 30.07 25.40 -17.54
C GLN A 428 29.65 26.47 -16.54
N TYR A 429 30.34 26.55 -15.40
CA TYR A 429 30.01 27.47 -14.32
C TYR A 429 31.24 28.33 -13.98
N LYS A 430 31.03 29.66 -13.97
CA LYS A 430 32.05 30.64 -13.58
C LYS A 430 32.26 30.70 -12.08
N SER A 431 31.20 30.47 -11.30
CA SER A 431 31.24 30.46 -9.84
C SER A 431 30.19 29.51 -9.26
N PHE A 432 30.57 28.83 -8.18
CA PHE A 432 29.71 27.90 -7.45
C PHE A 432 28.94 28.59 -6.32
N PRO A 433 27.85 27.97 -5.85
CA PRO A 433 27.14 28.45 -4.70
C PRO A 433 28.04 28.42 -3.47
N HIS A 434 28.11 29.55 -2.77
CA HIS A 434 28.95 29.67 -1.60
C HIS A 434 28.37 30.61 -0.56
N LEU A 435 28.74 30.35 0.68
CA LEU A 435 28.36 31.11 1.85
C LEU A 435 29.59 31.84 2.38
N PHE A 436 29.43 33.11 2.75
CA PHE A 436 30.51 33.90 3.33
C PHE A 436 29.99 34.90 4.36
N ASN A 437 30.90 35.34 5.24
CA ASN A 437 30.61 36.40 6.20
C ASN A 437 30.67 37.76 5.49
N HIS A 438 29.57 38.51 5.52
CA HIS A 438 29.56 39.87 4.94
C HIS A 438 29.82 40.97 5.99
N LYS A 439 29.74 40.62 7.29
CA LYS A 439 30.10 41.50 8.41
C LYS A 439 30.85 40.71 9.49
N PRO A 440 31.66 41.38 10.33
CA PRO A 440 32.26 40.79 11.51
C PRO A 440 31.19 40.21 12.44
N GLN A 441 31.52 39.14 13.16
CA GLN A 441 30.65 38.58 14.19
C GLN A 441 30.42 39.63 15.30
N GLU A 442 29.19 39.73 15.77
CA GLU A 442 28.79 40.66 16.82
C GLU A 442 28.45 39.88 18.09
N GLN A 443 29.03 40.28 19.21
CA GLN A 443 28.74 39.69 20.51
C GLN A 443 27.63 40.49 21.19
N LEU A 444 26.49 39.84 21.41
CA LEU A 444 25.29 40.44 21.99
C LEU A 444 25.31 40.33 23.52
N SER A 445 24.51 41.18 24.17
CA SER A 445 24.31 41.11 25.62
C SER A 445 23.70 39.76 26.02
N GLY A 446 24.28 39.11 27.03
CA GLY A 446 23.83 37.78 27.50
C GLY A 446 24.65 36.59 26.97
N GLY A 447 25.77 36.82 26.29
CA GLY A 447 26.67 35.75 25.83
C GLY A 447 26.33 35.17 24.46
N TYR A 448 25.28 35.69 23.80
CA TYR A 448 24.89 35.33 22.45
C TYR A 448 25.87 35.91 21.42
N ARG A 449 26.11 35.19 20.33
CA ARG A 449 26.88 35.70 19.18
C ARG A 449 26.03 35.71 17.92
N ARG A 450 26.08 36.80 17.17
CA ARG A 450 25.37 36.95 15.90
C ARG A 450 26.35 36.87 14.74
N ILE A 451 26.04 35.98 13.80
CA ILE A 451 26.83 35.69 12.61
C ILE A 451 26.07 36.21 11.40
N TYR A 452 26.68 37.12 10.65
CA TYR A 452 26.08 37.78 9.50
C TYR A 452 26.54 37.12 8.20
N LEU A 453 25.62 36.40 7.55
CA LEU A 453 25.90 35.55 6.41
C LEU A 453 25.29 36.12 5.13
N GLU A 454 26.01 35.93 4.04
CA GLU A 454 25.54 36.19 2.69
C GLU A 454 25.74 34.93 1.85
N PHE A 455 24.65 34.49 1.23
CA PHE A 455 24.63 33.31 0.39
C PHE A 455 24.43 33.71 -1.07
N ALA A 456 25.42 33.37 -1.88
CA ALA A 456 25.41 33.60 -3.31
C ALA A 456 25.15 32.28 -4.03
N LEU A 457 24.18 32.26 -4.94
CA LEU A 457 23.89 31.10 -5.80
C LEU A 457 25.00 30.88 -6.85
N GLY A 458 25.84 31.88 -7.13
CA GLY A 458 26.88 31.77 -8.15
C GLY A 458 26.29 31.87 -9.56
N SER A 459 26.94 31.22 -10.54
CA SER A 459 26.54 31.27 -11.95
C SER A 459 25.64 30.10 -12.37
N MET A 460 24.78 29.63 -11.47
CA MET A 460 23.85 28.53 -11.75
C MET A 460 22.83 28.95 -12.80
N LYS A 461 22.33 27.99 -13.59
CA LYS A 461 21.45 28.30 -14.73
C LYS A 461 19.98 28.08 -14.38
N GLU A 462 19.63 26.93 -13.82
CA GLU A 462 18.25 26.51 -13.55
C GLU A 462 18.10 26.05 -12.09
N VAL A 463 18.25 26.99 -11.15
CA VAL A 463 18.15 26.71 -9.71
C VAL A 463 16.73 26.29 -9.34
N TRP A 464 16.59 25.09 -8.81
CA TRP A 464 15.32 24.58 -8.30
C TRP A 464 15.15 24.88 -6.81
N VAL A 465 16.08 24.41 -6.00
CA VAL A 465 16.03 24.53 -4.54
C VAL A 465 17.43 24.64 -3.94
N SER A 466 17.55 25.44 -2.90
CA SER A 466 18.71 25.50 -2.01
C SER A 466 18.29 25.07 -0.60
N VAL A 467 19.11 24.28 0.05
CA VAL A 467 18.90 23.73 1.38
C VAL A 467 20.06 24.14 2.26
N LEU A 468 19.75 24.73 3.41
CA LEU A 468 20.70 25.07 4.46
C LEU A 468 20.41 24.16 5.65
N ASN A 469 21.37 23.32 6.02
CA ASN A 469 21.33 22.54 7.24
C ASN A 469 22.28 23.15 8.26
N ILE A 470 21.72 23.73 9.32
CA ILE A 470 22.45 24.46 10.35
C ILE A 470 22.48 23.61 11.62
N THR A 471 23.67 23.17 12.00
CA THR A 471 23.90 22.32 13.17
C THR A 471 24.74 23.06 14.21
N GLY A 472 24.28 23.06 15.47
CA GLY A 472 24.97 23.73 16.57
C GLY A 472 24.02 24.41 17.57
N PRO A 473 24.53 25.26 18.47
CA PRO A 473 23.76 25.94 19.53
C PRO A 473 22.93 27.12 18.98
N LEU A 474 22.10 26.89 17.96
CA LEU A 474 21.30 27.93 17.33
C LEU A 474 20.12 28.32 18.23
N PHE A 475 19.99 29.62 18.50
CA PHE A 475 18.91 30.21 19.28
C PHE A 475 17.85 30.90 18.42
N SER A 476 18.28 31.58 17.36
CA SER A 476 17.39 32.36 16.48
C SER A 476 18.05 32.60 15.12
N TRP A 477 17.25 32.98 14.12
CA TRP A 477 17.71 33.29 12.76
C TRP A 477 16.78 34.29 12.05
N SER A 478 17.24 34.94 10.99
CA SER A 478 16.39 35.91 10.27
C SER A 478 15.46 35.31 9.22
N LEU A 479 15.49 33.99 8.98
CA LEU A 479 14.85 33.34 7.83
C LEU A 479 13.34 33.07 8.00
N ALA A 480 12.85 32.99 9.24
CA ALA A 480 11.45 32.64 9.52
C ALA A 480 10.88 33.40 10.73
N ASN A 481 10.80 34.74 10.62
CA ASN A 481 10.27 35.62 11.69
C ASN A 481 10.94 35.37 13.06
N ASN A 482 12.24 35.10 13.06
CA ASN A 482 13.01 34.82 14.28
C ASN A 482 12.52 33.60 15.08
N LYS A 483 11.90 32.63 14.40
CA LYS A 483 11.46 31.36 15.01
C LYS A 483 12.18 30.18 14.37
N LEU A 484 12.70 29.30 15.21
CA LEU A 484 13.30 28.04 14.79
C LEU A 484 12.22 26.97 14.58
N PRO A 485 12.37 26.11 13.56
CA PRO A 485 11.54 24.92 13.39
C PRO A 485 11.91 23.86 14.43
N VAL A 486 11.12 22.78 14.48
CA VAL A 486 11.49 21.58 15.26
C VAL A 486 12.80 21.03 14.70
N PRO A 487 13.77 20.64 15.55
CA PRO A 487 15.04 20.08 15.08
C PRO A 487 14.82 18.73 14.38
N GLU A 488 15.60 18.47 13.32
CA GLU A 488 15.49 17.27 12.49
C GLU A 488 16.29 16.07 13.06
N ARG A 489 17.22 16.33 13.98
CA ARG A 489 17.99 15.30 14.70
C ARG A 489 17.69 15.37 16.20
N ASP A 490 16.92 14.40 16.70
CA ASP A 490 16.57 14.23 18.13
C ASP A 490 17.47 13.17 18.84
N GLY A 491 18.79 13.24 18.65
CA GLY A 491 19.77 12.31 19.25
C GLY A 491 20.71 12.99 20.26
N ASN A 492 21.69 12.25 20.80
CA ASN A 492 22.75 12.76 21.72
C ASN A 492 23.74 13.77 21.08
N GLY A 493 23.42 14.33 19.91
CA GLY A 493 24.25 15.29 19.18
C GLY A 493 23.66 16.72 19.18
N PRO A 494 24.40 17.72 18.68
CA PRO A 494 23.89 19.08 18.56
C PRO A 494 22.66 19.13 17.62
N PRO A 495 21.64 19.96 17.94
CA PRO A 495 20.42 20.05 17.14
C PRO A 495 20.73 20.58 15.74
N SER A 496 19.95 20.11 14.76
CA SER A 496 20.07 20.45 13.34
C SER A 496 18.75 21.05 12.85
N TYR A 497 18.82 22.21 12.21
CA TYR A 497 17.70 22.97 11.70
C TYR A 497 17.84 23.14 10.19
N ILE A 498 16.79 22.84 9.44
CA ILE A 498 16.81 22.89 7.97
C ILE A 498 15.96 24.06 7.48
N CYS A 499 16.53 24.85 6.56
CA CYS A 499 15.83 25.89 5.80
C CYS A 499 15.89 25.55 4.30
N ARG A 500 14.77 25.76 3.59
CA ARG A 500 14.65 25.56 2.14
C ARG A 500 14.31 26.86 1.46
N LEU A 501 15.05 27.19 0.41
CA LEU A 501 14.89 28.37 -0.41
C LEU A 501 14.64 27.93 -1.85
N SER A 502 13.56 28.39 -2.47
CA SER A 502 13.15 27.94 -3.81
C SER A 502 13.40 29.01 -4.87
N GLY A 503 13.84 28.57 -6.04
CA GLY A 503 14.05 29.42 -7.21
C GLY A 503 15.41 30.12 -7.24
N ALA A 504 15.66 30.80 -8.37
CA ALA A 504 16.82 31.65 -8.57
C ALA A 504 16.57 33.06 -8.01
N SER A 505 17.65 33.75 -7.64
CA SER A 505 17.61 35.14 -7.20
C SER A 505 18.72 35.92 -7.91
N SER A 506 18.41 37.14 -8.36
CA SER A 506 19.42 38.07 -8.89
C SER A 506 20.27 38.71 -7.80
N GLU A 507 19.77 38.72 -6.57
CA GLU A 507 20.48 39.24 -5.40
C GLU A 507 20.93 38.09 -4.48
N ASN A 508 22.06 38.29 -3.80
CA ASN A 508 22.52 37.36 -2.77
C ASN A 508 21.60 37.43 -1.55
N TRP A 509 21.34 36.28 -0.95
CA TRP A 509 20.50 36.22 0.25
C TRP A 509 21.31 36.56 1.49
N LYS A 510 20.93 37.65 2.15
CA LYS A 510 21.53 38.11 3.40
C LYS A 510 20.67 37.66 4.57
N PHE A 511 21.28 37.00 5.53
CA PHE A 511 20.62 36.56 6.74
C PHE A 511 21.59 36.56 7.92
N TRP A 512 21.06 36.38 9.13
CA TRP A 512 21.88 36.21 10.32
C TRP A 512 21.45 34.99 11.13
N LEU A 513 22.41 34.44 11.85
CA LEU A 513 22.23 33.34 12.81
C LEU A 513 22.66 33.83 14.19
N GLU A 514 21.88 33.51 15.22
CA GLU A 514 22.21 33.78 16.61
C GLU A 514 22.50 32.48 17.35
N ALA A 515 23.71 32.37 17.88
CA ALA A 515 24.15 31.25 18.71
C ALA A 515 24.02 31.57 20.19
N SER A 516 23.61 30.60 21.01
CA SER A 516 23.55 30.71 22.47
C SER A 516 24.89 30.48 23.17
N SER A 517 25.91 29.99 22.46
CA SER A 517 27.24 29.74 23.01
C SER A 517 28.36 30.06 22.00
N SER A 518 29.61 29.98 22.46
CA SER A 518 30.81 30.11 21.61
C SER A 518 31.16 28.83 20.84
N GLU A 519 30.37 27.76 20.97
CA GLU A 519 30.60 26.53 20.21
C GLU A 519 30.33 26.76 18.71
N GLU A 520 31.05 26.03 17.88
CA GLU A 520 31.03 26.17 16.43
C GLU A 520 29.63 25.92 15.85
N ILE A 521 29.21 26.77 14.89
CA ILE A 521 28.02 26.52 14.07
C ILE A 521 28.49 25.97 12.73
N ARG A 522 28.02 24.78 12.39
CA ARG A 522 28.23 24.17 11.09
C ARG A 522 27.03 24.46 10.19
N VAL A 523 27.29 25.03 9.01
CA VAL A 523 26.29 25.27 7.97
C VAL A 523 26.63 24.43 6.75
N GLU A 524 25.80 23.45 6.45
CA GLU A 524 25.88 22.69 5.21
C GLU A 524 24.93 23.30 4.19
N VAL A 525 25.43 23.51 2.99
CA VAL A 525 24.70 24.11 1.88
C VAL A 525 24.56 23.07 0.78
N GLY A 526 23.34 22.89 0.27
CA GLY A 526 23.04 22.04 -0.87
C GLY A 526 22.20 22.81 -1.87
N VAL A 527 22.66 22.92 -3.12
CA VAL A 527 21.94 23.64 -4.18
C VAL A 527 21.71 22.71 -5.36
N ILE A 528 20.47 22.62 -5.81
CA ILE A 528 20.11 21.84 -6.98
C ILE A 528 19.95 22.76 -8.19
N ASP A 529 20.74 22.48 -9.21
CA ASP A 529 20.58 23.02 -10.56
C ASP A 529 20.02 21.92 -11.46
N GLN A 530 18.91 22.21 -12.15
CA GLN A 530 18.28 21.29 -13.11
C GLN A 530 19.03 21.25 -14.44
N HIS A 531 19.97 22.16 -14.67
CA HIS A 531 20.80 22.15 -15.86
C HIS A 531 21.67 20.89 -15.93
N LEU A 532 21.53 20.15 -17.03
CA LEU A 532 22.28 18.93 -17.31
C LEU A 532 23.43 19.19 -18.27
N THR A 533 24.60 18.70 -17.91
CA THR A 533 25.77 18.65 -18.80
C THR A 533 25.54 17.68 -19.97
N GLU A 534 26.27 17.85 -21.07
CA GLU A 534 26.23 16.92 -22.21
C GLU A 534 26.50 15.47 -21.78
N ARG A 535 27.40 15.26 -20.82
CA ARG A 535 27.71 13.94 -20.28
C ARG A 535 26.55 13.37 -19.45
N GLN A 536 25.87 14.18 -18.65
CA GLN A 536 24.65 13.75 -17.96
C GLN A 536 23.53 13.41 -18.92
N LEU A 537 23.35 14.20 -19.99
CA LEU A 537 22.37 13.90 -21.05
C LEU A 537 22.69 12.58 -21.75
N LYS A 538 23.97 12.33 -22.07
CA LYS A 538 24.42 11.05 -22.63
C LYS A 538 24.12 9.89 -21.68
N LEU A 539 24.48 10.01 -20.40
CA LEU A 539 24.22 8.96 -19.39
C LEU A 539 22.72 8.71 -19.18
N LYS A 540 21.92 9.78 -19.13
CA LYS A 540 20.45 9.70 -19.06
C LYS A 540 19.87 8.99 -20.29
N GLY A 541 20.40 9.25 -21.47
CA GLY A 541 19.97 8.63 -22.73
C GLY A 541 20.31 7.14 -22.87
N LEU A 542 21.17 6.57 -22.00
CA LEU A 542 21.44 5.13 -21.98
C LEU A 542 20.37 4.33 -21.26
N PHE A 543 19.43 4.99 -20.57
CA PHE A 543 18.35 4.31 -19.88
C PHE A 543 17.24 3.91 -20.87
N PRO A 544 16.72 2.68 -20.79
CA PRO A 544 15.65 2.20 -21.65
C PRO A 544 14.32 2.83 -21.26
N ASP A 545 13.35 2.79 -22.16
CA ASP A 545 12.03 3.43 -22.02
C ASP A 545 11.20 2.95 -20.81
N TRP A 546 11.55 1.80 -20.21
CA TRP A 546 10.92 1.32 -18.97
C TRP A 546 11.52 1.94 -17.71
N VAL A 547 12.49 2.87 -17.81
CA VAL A 547 13.07 3.64 -16.71
C VAL A 547 12.88 5.13 -16.96
N ASP A 548 12.31 5.82 -15.99
CA ASP A 548 12.20 7.28 -15.97
C ASP A 548 13.30 7.82 -15.06
N VAL A 549 14.15 8.66 -15.63
CA VAL A 549 15.34 9.20 -14.97
C VAL A 549 15.13 10.68 -14.71
N THR A 550 14.94 11.00 -13.43
CA THR A 550 15.03 12.38 -12.96
C THR A 550 16.50 12.70 -12.68
N ALA A 551 17.08 13.54 -13.53
CA ALA A 551 18.49 13.92 -13.43
C ALA A 551 18.63 15.38 -12.98
N TYR A 552 19.63 15.66 -12.14
CA TYR A 552 20.00 17.02 -11.75
C TYR A 552 21.45 17.09 -11.26
N THR A 553 21.94 18.31 -11.08
CA THR A 553 23.27 18.60 -10.53
C THR A 553 23.12 19.19 -9.13
N SER A 554 23.86 18.66 -8.16
CA SER A 554 23.82 19.10 -6.75
C SER A 554 25.18 19.64 -6.33
N PHE A 555 25.24 20.91 -5.99
CA PHE A 555 26.41 21.57 -5.41
C PHE A 555 26.34 21.53 -3.89
N ARG A 556 27.41 21.10 -3.25
CA ARG A 556 27.49 20.92 -1.80
C ARG A 556 28.72 21.54 -1.21
N SER A 557 28.54 22.27 -0.12
CA SER A 557 29.62 22.88 0.64
C SER A 557 29.31 22.86 2.13
N THR A 558 30.36 22.95 2.94
CA THR A 558 30.27 22.96 4.40
C THR A 558 31.09 24.12 4.93
N TYR A 559 30.52 24.88 5.84
CA TYR A 559 31.13 26.03 6.49
C TYR A 559 31.03 25.88 7.99
N VAL A 560 32.05 26.36 8.70
CA VAL A 560 32.14 26.35 10.16
C VAL A 560 32.43 27.78 10.63
N PHE A 561 31.67 28.26 11.60
CA PHE A 561 31.70 29.66 12.07
C PHE A 561 31.76 29.80 13.59
#